data_AF-A0A5C8M5H0-F1
#
_entry.id   AF-A0A5C8M5H0-F1
#
_cell.length_a   1.000
_cell.length_b   1.000
_cell.length_c   1.000
_cell.angle_alpha   90.00
_cell.angle_beta   90.00
_cell.angle_gamma   90.00
#
_symmetry.space_group_name_H-M   'P 1'
#
loop_
_entity.id
_entity.type
_entity.pdbx_description
1 polymer ?
#
loop_
_entity_poly.entity_id
_entity_poly.type
_entity_poly.pdbx_seq_one_letter_code
_entity_poly.pdbx_strand_id
1 'polypeptide(L)'
;MPMPSEIDELHRQANGMEMDWWYHYDLLSFHWWVIILVNVFFLVLLLVFADRKHPLRIALAFFVSFTIIGTMDEIGLFFQWWTYPHELIAFTNRYNAVDFLAIPCILL
;
A
#
# COMPACT_ATOMS: atom_id res chain seq x y z
N MET A 1 -14.44 15.72 -25.55
CA MET A 1 -14.40 14.75 -24.45
C MET A 1 -13.74 13.50 -25.01
N PRO A 2 -12.68 12.98 -24.38
CA PRO A 2 -12.12 11.71 -24.82
C PRO A 2 -13.21 10.62 -24.74
N MET A 3 -13.24 9.75 -25.73
CA MET A 3 -14.17 8.60 -25.73
C MET A 3 -13.77 7.65 -24.60
N PRO A 4 -14.70 6.95 -23.93
CA PRO A 4 -14.36 6.00 -22.86
C PRO A 4 -13.24 5.01 -23.24
N SER A 5 -13.19 4.59 -24.51
CA SER A 5 -12.13 3.74 -25.06
C SER A 5 -10.74 4.39 -25.08
N GLU A 6 -10.65 5.70 -25.31
CA GLU A 6 -9.38 6.42 -25.30
C GLU A 6 -8.83 6.55 -23.88
N ILE A 7 -9.72 6.71 -22.88
CA ILE A 7 -9.34 6.74 -21.46
C ILE A 7 -8.81 5.36 -21.02
N ASP A 8 -9.43 4.28 -21.48
CA ASP A 8 -8.99 2.91 -21.18
C ASP A 8 -7.62 2.58 -21.81
N GLU A 9 -7.38 3.05 -23.05
CA GLU A 9 -6.09 2.89 -23.73
C GLU A 9 -4.98 3.67 -23.02
N LEU A 10 -5.26 4.92 -22.61
CA LEU A 10 -4.32 5.73 -21.85
C LEU A 10 -3.98 5.10 -20.49
N HIS A 11 -4.98 4.58 -19.77
CA HIS A 11 -4.72 3.81 -18.54
C HIS A 11 -3.85 2.59 -18.77
N ARG A 12 -4.10 1.84 -19.86
CA ARG A 12 -3.27 0.68 -20.21
C ARG A 12 -1.81 1.07 -20.48
N GLN A 13 -1.59 2.16 -21.21
CA GLN A 13 -0.24 2.66 -21.48
C GLN A 13 0.45 3.13 -20.21
N ALA A 14 -0.25 3.90 -19.36
CA ALA A 14 0.28 4.36 -18.07
C ALA A 14 0.69 3.18 -17.17
N ASN A 15 -0.21 2.22 -16.97
CA ASN A 15 0.08 1.02 -16.16
C ASN A 15 1.27 0.22 -16.73
N GLY A 16 1.40 0.16 -18.06
CA GLY A 16 2.53 -0.51 -18.71
C GLY A 16 3.86 0.19 -18.43
N MET A 17 3.88 1.53 -18.48
CA MET A 17 5.06 2.34 -18.15
C MET A 17 5.43 2.23 -16.67
N GLU A 18 4.44 2.27 -15.77
CA GLU A 18 4.66 2.08 -14.33
C GLU A 18 5.26 0.71 -14.00
N MET A 19 4.73 -0.35 -14.63
CA MET A 19 5.26 -1.71 -14.43
C MET A 19 6.70 -1.86 -14.93
N ASP A 20 7.01 -1.28 -16.10
CA ASP A 20 8.36 -1.29 -16.67
C ASP A 20 9.34 -0.50 -15.79
N TRP A 21 8.90 0.66 -15.30
CA TRP A 21 9.67 1.48 -14.37
C TRP A 21 9.97 0.71 -13.08
N TRP A 22 8.95 0.13 -12.46
CA TRP A 22 9.12 -0.63 -11.22
C TRP A 22 10.08 -1.80 -11.41
N TYR A 23 9.96 -2.56 -12.50
CA TYR A 23 10.81 -3.71 -12.75
C TYR A 23 12.29 -3.34 -12.91
N HIS A 24 12.58 -2.22 -13.57
CA HIS A 24 13.95 -1.82 -13.88
C HIS A 24 14.60 -0.95 -12.80
N TYR A 25 13.82 -0.14 -12.07
CA TYR A 25 14.34 0.89 -11.16
C TYR A 25 14.00 0.64 -9.69
N ASP A 26 12.84 0.03 -9.39
CA ASP A 26 12.42 -0.18 -8.00
C ASP A 26 12.75 -1.57 -7.50
N LEU A 27 12.50 -2.60 -8.30
CA LEU A 27 12.69 -3.99 -7.90
C LEU A 27 14.14 -4.23 -7.47
N LEU A 28 14.32 -4.75 -6.25
CA LEU A 28 15.63 -4.98 -5.62
C LEU A 28 16.49 -3.72 -5.38
N SER A 29 15.95 -2.52 -5.61
CA SER A 29 16.60 -1.26 -5.23
C SER A 29 16.73 -1.12 -3.71
N PHE A 30 17.56 -0.18 -3.27
CA PHE A 30 17.67 0.14 -1.84
C PHE A 30 16.32 0.54 -1.23
N HIS A 31 15.52 1.35 -1.94
CA HIS A 31 14.19 1.78 -1.47
C HIS A 31 13.24 0.60 -1.30
N TRP A 32 13.26 -0.37 -2.21
CA TRP A 32 12.44 -1.59 -2.11
C TRP A 32 12.79 -2.44 -0.90
N TRP A 33 14.09 -2.58 -0.59
CA TRP A 33 14.52 -3.28 0.62
C TRP A 33 14.15 -2.52 1.89
N VAL A 34 14.21 -1.19 1.90
CA VAL A 34 13.72 -0.36 3.02
C VAL A 34 12.23 -0.61 3.25
N ILE A 35 11.42 -0.61 2.19
CA ILE A 35 9.99 -0.92 2.27
C ILE A 35 9.77 -2.31 2.91
N ILE A 36 10.52 -3.33 2.49
CA ILE A 36 10.43 -4.66 3.09
C ILE A 36 10.81 -4.65 4.57
N LEU A 37 11.93 -4.02 4.93
CA LEU A 37 12.40 -3.97 6.31
C LEU A 37 11.39 -3.29 7.23
N VAL A 38 10.76 -2.20 6.78
CA VAL A 38 9.72 -1.49 7.52
C VAL A 38 8.48 -2.39 7.71
N ASN A 39 8.03 -3.08 6.66
CA ASN A 39 6.90 -4.02 6.76
C ASN A 39 7.21 -5.19 7.70
N VAL A 40 8.40 -5.78 7.61
CA VAL A 40 8.83 -6.87 8.49
C VAL A 40 8.92 -6.37 9.94
N PHE A 41 9.44 -5.17 10.17
CA PHE A 41 9.50 -4.57 11.50
C PHE A 41 8.11 -4.42 12.12
N PHE A 42 7.14 -3.85 11.39
CA PHE A 42 5.77 -3.73 11.89
C PHE A 42 5.07 -5.07 12.04
N LEU A 43 5.33 -6.05 11.16
CA LEU A 43 4.82 -7.40 11.34
C LEU A 43 5.34 -8.05 12.63
N VAL A 44 6.62 -7.88 12.93
CA VAL A 44 7.22 -8.38 14.18
C VAL A 44 6.59 -7.68 15.39
N LEU A 45 6.43 -6.35 15.35
CA LEU A 45 5.73 -5.61 16.40
C LEU A 45 4.32 -6.16 16.61
N LEU A 46 3.55 -6.33 15.53
CA LEU A 46 2.21 -6.89 15.58
C LEU A 46 2.22 -8.27 16.25
N LEU A 47 3.14 -9.17 15.88
CA LEU A 47 3.22 -10.50 16.45
C LEU A 47 3.63 -10.52 17.94
N VAL A 48 4.41 -9.54 18.38
CA VAL A 48 4.87 -9.39 19.77
C VAL A 48 3.80 -8.75 20.64
N PHE A 49 3.15 -7.69 20.16
CA PHE A 49 2.17 -6.89 20.92
C PHE A 49 0.74 -7.41 20.79
N ALA A 50 0.42 -8.23 19.79
CA ALA A 50 -0.91 -8.81 19.64
C ALA A 50 -1.30 -9.65 20.86
N ASP A 51 -2.27 -9.14 21.62
CA ASP A 51 -2.90 -9.87 22.71
C ASP A 51 -3.59 -11.16 22.20
N ARG A 52 -2.95 -12.29 22.46
CA ARG A 52 -3.46 -13.61 22.06
C ARG A 52 -4.75 -14.01 22.77
N LYS A 53 -5.16 -13.29 23.82
CA LYS A 53 -6.38 -13.57 24.57
C LYS A 53 -7.64 -13.11 23.83
N HIS A 54 -7.52 -12.09 22.98
CA HIS A 54 -8.67 -11.48 22.30
C HIS A 54 -8.40 -11.21 20.81
N PRO A 55 -8.16 -12.25 19.98
CA PRO A 55 -7.80 -12.08 18.57
C PRO A 55 -8.86 -11.33 17.77
N LEU A 56 -10.13 -11.42 18.16
CA LEU A 56 -11.23 -10.74 17.48
C LEU A 56 -11.19 -9.21 17.64
N ARG A 57 -10.73 -8.71 18.80
CA ARG A 57 -10.52 -7.26 19.00
C ARG A 57 -9.40 -6.74 18.11
N ILE A 58 -8.33 -7.51 18.00
CA ILE A 58 -7.17 -7.19 17.16
C ILE A 58 -7.57 -7.18 15.69
N ALA A 59 -8.29 -8.21 15.24
CA ALA A 59 -8.80 -8.28 13.87
C ALA A 59 -9.72 -7.09 13.55
N LEU A 60 -10.58 -6.68 14.50
CA LEU A 60 -11.47 -5.53 14.32
C LEU A 60 -10.70 -4.21 14.27
N ALA A 61 -9.71 -4.02 15.15
CA ALA A 61 -8.83 -2.84 15.11
C ALA A 61 -8.05 -2.78 13.79
N PHE A 62 -7.55 -3.92 13.31
CA PHE A 62 -6.85 -4.04 12.03
C PHE A 62 -7.79 -3.70 10.87
N PHE A 63 -9.00 -4.26 10.86
CA PHE A 63 -10.00 -4.03 9.81
C PHE A 63 -10.46 -2.57 9.75
N VAL A 64 -10.75 -1.95 10.90
CA VAL A 64 -11.16 -0.55 10.97
C VAL A 64 -10.03 0.36 10.49
N SER A 65 -8.81 0.13 10.96
CA SER A 65 -7.63 0.90 10.55
C SER A 65 -7.38 0.76 9.05
N PHE A 66 -7.40 -0.48 8.55
CA PHE A 66 -7.27 -0.79 7.13
C PHE A 66 -8.30 -0.04 6.28
N THR A 67 -9.57 -0.07 6.70
CA THR A 67 -10.64 0.60 5.95
C THR A 67 -10.46 2.11 5.91
N ILE A 68 -10.15 2.75 7.05
CA ILE A 68 -10.01 4.21 7.15
C ILE A 68 -8.81 4.69 6.35
N ILE A 69 -7.64 4.08 6.58
CA ILE A 69 -6.38 4.49 5.93
C ILE A 69 -6.47 4.20 4.43
N GLY A 70 -6.92 3.00 4.04
CA GLY A 70 -7.04 2.62 2.64
C GLY A 70 -7.98 3.56 1.88
N THR A 71 -9.08 3.98 2.50
CA THR A 71 -10.01 4.95 1.88
C THR A 71 -9.39 6.34 1.77
N MET A 72 -8.67 6.81 2.80
CA MET A 72 -7.96 8.10 2.73
C MET A 72 -6.86 8.09 1.68
N ASP A 73 -6.17 6.96 1.54
CA ASP A 73 -5.11 6.79 0.55
C ASP A 73 -5.67 6.79 -0.87
N GLU A 74 -6.75 6.04 -1.12
CA GLU A 74 -7.45 6.07 -2.41
C GLU A 74 -7.95 7.48 -2.76
N ILE A 75 -8.46 8.23 -1.77
CA ILE A 75 -8.87 9.63 -1.97
C ILE A 75 -7.66 10.50 -2.35
N GLY A 76 -6.55 10.38 -1.62
CA GLY A 76 -5.33 11.14 -1.89
C GLY A 76 -4.76 10.86 -3.27
N LEU A 77 -4.70 9.59 -3.68
CA LEU A 77 -4.27 9.18 -5.02
C LEU A 77 -5.25 9.67 -6.09
N PHE A 78 -6.56 9.56 -5.88
CA PHE A 78 -7.57 10.01 -6.83
C PHE A 78 -7.50 11.51 -7.10
N PHE A 79 -7.32 12.32 -6.05
CA PHE A 79 -7.17 13.78 -6.17
C PHE A 79 -5.73 14.24 -6.45
N GLN A 80 -4.79 13.30 -6.64
CA GLN A 80 -3.38 13.58 -6.89
C GLN A 80 -2.74 14.46 -5.80
N TRP A 81 -3.16 14.28 -4.55
CA TRP A 81 -2.57 14.97 -3.39
C TRP A 81 -1.19 14.41 -3.05
N TRP A 82 -0.97 13.13 -3.32
CA TRP A 82 0.33 12.47 -3.27
C TRP A 82 0.40 11.37 -4.33
N THR A 83 1.60 10.88 -4.57
CA THR A 83 1.90 9.77 -5.49
C THR A 83 3.08 9.01 -4.89
N TYR A 84 3.05 7.69 -5.00
CA TYR A 84 4.12 6.83 -4.52
C TYR A 84 5.14 6.59 -5.65
N PRO A 85 6.37 7.14 -5.55
CA PRO A 85 7.38 6.94 -6.59
C PRO A 85 8.06 5.56 -6.49
N HIS A 86 7.96 4.91 -5.34
CA HIS A 86 8.57 3.61 -5.07
C HIS A 86 7.56 2.71 -4.35
N GLU A 87 7.42 1.49 -4.87
CA GLU A 87 6.35 0.59 -4.47
C GLU A 87 6.85 -0.85 -4.25
N LEU A 88 6.22 -1.58 -3.33
CA LEU A 88 6.59 -2.98 -3.09
C LEU A 88 6.22 -3.85 -4.30
N ILE A 89 5.03 -3.63 -4.86
CA ILE A 89 4.49 -4.29 -6.05
C ILE A 89 3.72 -3.25 -6.90
N ALA A 90 4.12 -3.05 -8.16
CA ALA A 90 3.54 -1.99 -9.02
C ALA A 90 2.04 -2.14 -9.32
N PHE A 91 1.55 -3.37 -9.55
CA PHE A 91 0.12 -3.57 -9.84
C PHE A 91 -0.77 -3.44 -8.60
N THR A 92 -0.18 -3.31 -7.42
CA THR A 92 -0.89 -3.06 -6.17
C THR A 92 -0.70 -1.63 -5.70
N ASN A 93 -0.45 -0.65 -6.59
CA ASN A 93 -0.37 0.78 -6.25
C ASN A 93 -1.51 1.20 -5.29
N ARG A 94 -2.73 0.73 -5.54
CA ARG A 94 -3.91 0.99 -4.68
C ARG A 94 -3.94 0.27 -3.32
N TYR A 95 -3.13 -0.76 -3.15
CA TYR A 95 -3.03 -1.56 -1.93
C TYR A 95 -1.63 -1.48 -1.29
N ASN A 96 -0.75 -0.61 -1.79
CA ASN A 96 0.64 -0.47 -1.36
C ASN A 96 0.78 0.24 -0.01
N ALA A 97 -0.24 0.18 0.84
CA ALA A 97 -0.16 0.70 2.19
C ALA A 97 0.72 -0.24 3.03
N VAL A 98 2.02 -0.01 2.88
CA VAL A 98 3.07 -0.18 3.88
C VAL A 98 2.60 0.32 5.26
N ASP A 99 1.61 1.22 5.29
CA ASP A 99 0.91 1.75 6.47
C ASP A 99 -0.06 0.77 7.16
N PHE A 100 -0.51 -0.31 6.50
CA PHE A 100 -1.53 -1.21 7.04
C PHE A 100 -1.06 -2.02 8.25
N LEU A 101 0.24 -2.30 8.34
CA LEU A 101 0.82 -2.99 9.50
C LEU A 101 1.17 -2.03 10.63
N ALA A 102 1.40 -0.75 10.34
CA ALA A 102 1.87 0.24 11.31
C ALA A 102 0.78 0.66 12.30
N ILE A 103 -0.42 0.97 11.82
CA ILE A 103 -1.49 1.55 12.66
C ILE A 103 -2.07 0.55 13.67
N PRO A 104 -2.30 -0.73 13.31
CA PRO A 104 -2.77 -1.72 14.29
C PRO A 104 -1.76 -1.95 15.41
N CYS A 105 -0.46 -1.72 15.19
CA CYS A 105 0.55 -1.78 16.25
C CYS A 105 0.45 -0.65 17.29
N ILE A 106 -0.11 0.51 16.93
CA ILE A 106 -0.31 1.64 17.87
C ILE A 106 -1.54 1.41 18.76
N LEU A 107 -2.54 0.67 18.25
CA LEU A 107 -3.79 0.38 18.94
C LEU A 107 -3.75 -0.87 19.84
N LEU A 108 -2.68 -1.67 19.71
CA LEU A 108 -2.39 -2.88 20.51
C LEU A 108 -1.60 -2.53 21.78
#